data_AF-A0A7X9RWU5-F1
#
_entry.id   AF-A0A7X9RWU5-F1
#
_cell.length_a   1.000
_cell.length_b   1.000
_cell.length_c   1.000
_cell.angle_alpha   90.00
_cell.angle_beta   90.00
_cell.angle_gamma   90.00
#
_symmetry.space_group_name_H-M   'P 1'
#
loop_
_entity.id
_entity.type
_entity.pdbx_description
1 polymer ?
#
loop_
_entity_poly.entity_id
_entity_poly.type
_entity_poly.pdbx_seq_one_letter_code
_entity_poly.pdbx_strand_id
1 'polypeptide(L)'
;MLQHFFMSIFSILLLIIGIFLHRRKNASLYPLIHDRALLVKLIMGLLLGYLYSTYFKGGDTFMLHADSVKLAEIAKTNFTGYLDFVFSKPYYYPSEIKSQLMFSNSSTVYFTILGSILSLICFGNYWIMSLYMSFFSFCGFWFLLKRVKQLYPSTAFSFLIANLCFPTIIFWSSGVIKEALALPFLYFSLGLSIDLISRNIKLTPILALLFSLYSLLQLKFYYFGGYLIFFVPLLFFMYLNKKNISFSKKYILILFSLIIIGGIFMINFEYHFNLNRFPQTIFDNYQKLSLYEQDPHAIHLEKMSNTWEGILLSIPEAMFTPLLYPNYLTSRHLFDVIISSENLLVLLLILMNFYLLITEKTKISRSNLLMIGLLLAYSLCTIAFLAIASPNLGSLSRYKIGASVFLYYILIIQLEAYFKKRLGNVDVLI
;
A
#
# COMPACT_ATOMS: atom_id res chain seq x y z
N MET A 1 3.34 -30.60 23.05
CA MET A 1 4.47 -29.65 23.01
C MET A 1 5.47 -30.00 21.90
N LEU A 2 6.02 -31.23 21.87
CA LEU A 2 7.00 -31.68 20.86
C LEU A 2 6.50 -31.54 19.40
N GLN A 3 5.25 -31.93 19.13
CA GLN A 3 4.66 -31.84 17.79
C GLN A 3 4.58 -30.40 17.26
N HIS A 4 4.11 -29.44 18.09
CA HIS A 4 4.06 -28.02 17.71
C HIS A 4 5.45 -27.42 17.46
N PHE A 5 6.46 -27.89 18.19
CA PHE A 5 7.85 -27.49 17.98
C PHE A 5 8.37 -27.95 16.61
N PHE A 6 8.19 -29.23 16.27
CA PHE A 6 8.58 -29.74 14.94
C PHE A 6 7.82 -29.08 13.78
N MET A 7 6.52 -28.84 13.96
CA MET A 7 5.69 -28.10 13.00
C MET A 7 6.21 -26.67 12.76
N SER A 8 6.59 -25.98 13.84
CA SER A 8 7.16 -24.63 13.75
C SER A 8 8.50 -24.63 13.02
N ILE A 9 9.39 -25.60 13.32
CA ILE A 9 10.67 -25.77 12.61
C ILE A 9 10.44 -26.02 11.12
N PHE A 10 9.53 -26.94 10.80
CA PHE A 10 9.21 -27.27 9.40
C PHE A 10 8.73 -26.04 8.63
N SER A 11 7.84 -25.25 9.22
CA SER A 11 7.35 -24.00 8.61
C SER A 11 8.48 -22.98 8.41
N ILE A 12 9.37 -22.82 9.39
CA ILE A 12 10.53 -21.93 9.26
C ILE A 12 11.49 -22.42 8.14
N LEU A 13 11.71 -23.73 8.02
CA LEU A 13 12.53 -24.29 6.94
C LEU A 13 11.92 -24.01 5.56
N LEU A 14 10.60 -24.14 5.41
CA LEU A 14 9.90 -23.77 4.18
C LEU A 14 10.06 -22.28 3.85
N LEU A 15 9.97 -21.40 4.85
CA LEU A 15 10.23 -19.97 4.68
C LEU A 15 11.67 -19.71 4.22
N ILE A 16 12.67 -20.37 4.84
CA ILE A 16 14.09 -20.24 4.47
C ILE A 16 14.31 -20.69 3.01
N ILE A 17 13.70 -21.80 2.59
CA ILE A 17 13.75 -22.25 1.20
C ILE A 17 13.14 -21.20 0.27
N GLY A 18 11.99 -20.63 0.61
CA GLY A 18 11.35 -19.54 -0.13
C GLY A 18 12.27 -18.33 -0.28
N ILE A 19 12.91 -17.89 0.81
CA ILE A 19 13.88 -16.79 0.83
C ILE A 19 15.08 -17.12 -0.06
N PHE A 20 15.63 -18.33 0.04
CA PHE A 20 16.77 -18.77 -0.78
C PHE A 20 16.44 -18.74 -2.28
N LEU A 21 15.28 -19.28 -2.67
CA LEU A 21 14.82 -19.28 -4.06
C LEU A 21 14.59 -17.85 -4.57
N HIS A 22 13.99 -16.98 -3.76
CA HIS A 22 13.81 -15.57 -4.10
C HIS A 22 15.15 -14.86 -4.30
N ARG A 23 16.07 -15.03 -3.35
CA ARG A 23 17.42 -14.46 -3.39
C ARG A 23 18.17 -14.90 -4.66
N ARG A 24 18.18 -16.19 -4.99
CA ARG A 24 18.84 -16.73 -6.19
C ARG A 24 18.37 -16.05 -7.48
N LYS A 25 17.08 -15.69 -7.57
CA LYS A 25 16.49 -15.06 -8.76
C LYS A 25 16.68 -13.54 -8.82
N ASN A 26 16.86 -12.89 -7.66
CA ASN A 26 16.65 -11.44 -7.54
C ASN A 26 17.80 -10.65 -6.90
N ALA A 27 18.72 -11.30 -6.19
CA ALA A 27 19.79 -10.62 -5.47
C ALA A 27 20.77 -9.88 -6.40
N SER A 28 20.91 -10.30 -7.66
CA SER A 28 21.83 -9.66 -8.62
C SER A 28 21.55 -8.18 -8.88
N LEU A 29 20.34 -7.67 -8.61
CA LEU A 29 19.99 -6.27 -8.81
C LEU A 29 20.69 -5.33 -7.82
N TYR A 30 20.68 -5.69 -6.53
CA TYR A 30 21.37 -4.97 -5.45
C TYR A 30 21.77 -5.97 -4.36
N PRO A 31 22.85 -6.76 -4.53
CA PRO A 31 23.14 -7.92 -3.68
C PRO A 31 23.29 -7.58 -2.20
N LEU A 32 24.02 -6.49 -1.90
CA LEU A 32 24.27 -6.04 -0.53
C LEU A 32 23.01 -5.46 0.14
N ILE A 33 22.09 -4.91 -0.64
CA ILE A 33 20.87 -4.26 -0.12
C ILE A 33 19.74 -5.28 0.01
N HIS A 34 19.63 -6.25 -0.90
CA HIS A 34 18.56 -7.26 -0.90
C HIS A 34 18.42 -7.96 0.45
N ASP A 35 19.52 -8.55 0.93
CA ASP A 35 19.50 -9.35 2.14
C ASP A 35 19.25 -8.49 3.40
N ARG A 36 19.83 -7.27 3.43
CA ARG A 36 19.62 -6.31 4.53
C ARG A 36 18.18 -5.78 4.56
N ALA A 37 17.63 -5.44 3.40
CA ALA A 37 16.25 -4.95 3.27
C ALA A 37 15.24 -6.02 3.68
N LEU A 38 15.46 -7.28 3.30
CA LEU A 38 14.63 -8.40 3.74
C LEU A 38 14.74 -8.60 5.26
N LEU A 39 15.95 -8.59 5.81
CA LEU A 39 16.15 -8.74 7.26
C LEU A 39 15.40 -7.64 8.04
N VAL A 40 15.50 -6.39 7.60
CA VAL A 40 14.77 -5.27 8.20
C VAL A 40 13.25 -5.51 8.15
N LYS A 41 12.70 -5.96 7.02
CA LYS A 41 11.27 -6.28 6.90
C LYS A 41 10.83 -7.38 7.87
N LEU A 42 11.61 -8.45 7.99
CA LEU A 42 11.32 -9.55 8.92
C LEU A 42 11.34 -9.07 10.38
N ILE A 43 12.34 -8.27 10.76
CA ILE A 43 12.43 -7.67 12.09
C ILE A 43 11.25 -6.74 12.35
N MET A 44 10.85 -5.91 11.38
CA MET A 44 9.70 -5.01 11.54
C MET A 44 8.38 -5.77 11.74
N GLY A 45 8.19 -6.92 11.07
CA GLY A 45 7.03 -7.77 11.31
C GLY A 45 6.98 -8.35 12.73
N LEU A 46 8.12 -8.79 13.26
CA LEU A 46 8.23 -9.24 14.64
C LEU A 46 8.02 -8.08 15.63
N LEU A 47 8.62 -6.92 15.34
CA LEU A 47 8.48 -5.70 16.15
C LEU A 47 7.02 -5.25 16.22
N LEU A 48 6.27 -5.33 15.11
CA LEU A 48 4.84 -5.02 15.11
C LEU A 48 4.09 -5.91 16.10
N GLY A 49 4.29 -7.23 16.03
CA GLY A 49 3.65 -8.16 16.97
C GLY A 49 4.02 -7.89 18.42
N TYR A 50 5.30 -7.59 18.68
CA TYR A 50 5.79 -7.27 20.01
C TYR A 50 5.18 -5.97 20.57
N LEU A 51 5.11 -4.91 19.78
CA LEU A 51 4.50 -3.65 20.20
C LEU A 51 3.01 -3.81 20.47
N TYR A 52 2.30 -4.57 19.62
CA TYR A 52 0.88 -4.83 19.83
C TYR A 52 0.61 -5.70 21.07
N SER A 53 1.49 -6.64 21.42
CA SER A 53 1.31 -7.44 22.64
C SER A 53 1.66 -6.69 23.92
N THR A 54 2.71 -5.85 23.90
CA THR A 54 3.27 -5.23 25.11
C THR A 54 2.80 -3.79 25.33
N TYR A 55 2.88 -2.96 24.28
CA TYR A 55 2.60 -1.53 24.36
C TYR A 55 1.10 -1.24 24.18
N PHE A 56 0.51 -1.76 23.10
CA PHE A 56 -0.91 -1.55 22.80
C PHE A 56 -1.84 -2.53 23.52
N LYS A 57 -1.29 -3.61 24.11
CA LYS A 57 -2.02 -4.65 24.87
C LYS A 57 -3.22 -5.25 24.10
N GLY A 58 -3.07 -5.40 22.79
CA GLY A 58 -4.13 -5.86 21.90
C GLY A 58 -4.10 -5.15 20.55
N GLY A 59 -5.12 -5.40 19.74
CA GLY A 59 -5.35 -4.74 18.45
C GLY A 59 -5.60 -5.72 17.32
N ASP A 60 -5.97 -5.17 16.16
CA ASP A 60 -6.45 -5.91 14.99
C ASP A 60 -5.53 -7.06 14.56
N THR A 61 -4.22 -6.97 14.77
CA THR A 61 -3.27 -8.00 14.31
C THR A 61 -3.55 -9.37 14.92
N PHE A 62 -3.92 -9.44 16.20
CA PHE A 62 -4.21 -10.71 16.87
C PHE A 62 -5.60 -11.22 16.53
N MET A 63 -6.58 -10.32 16.31
CA MET A 63 -7.90 -10.70 15.81
C MET A 63 -7.82 -11.31 14.41
N LEU A 64 -7.10 -10.65 13.51
CA LEU A 64 -6.84 -11.13 12.15
C LEU A 64 -6.17 -12.51 12.16
N HIS A 65 -5.19 -12.71 13.04
CA HIS A 65 -4.54 -14.00 13.23
C HIS A 65 -5.50 -15.05 13.80
N ALA A 66 -6.22 -14.75 14.88
CA ALA A 66 -7.12 -15.68 15.54
C ALA A 66 -8.24 -16.16 14.61
N ASP A 67 -8.89 -15.25 13.88
CA ASP A 67 -9.89 -15.62 12.88
C ASP A 67 -9.27 -16.49 11.78
N SER A 68 -8.03 -16.19 11.34
CA SER A 68 -7.31 -16.99 10.34
C SER A 68 -7.02 -18.41 10.85
N VAL A 69 -6.60 -18.56 12.10
CA VAL A 69 -6.42 -19.86 12.76
C VAL A 69 -7.75 -20.61 12.84
N LYS A 70 -8.80 -19.94 13.30
CA LYS A 70 -10.10 -20.57 13.48
C LYS A 70 -10.67 -21.06 12.15
N LEU A 71 -10.58 -20.26 11.09
CA LEU A 71 -11.02 -20.68 9.76
C LEU A 71 -10.15 -21.83 9.21
N ALA A 72 -8.84 -21.83 9.51
CA ALA A 72 -7.95 -22.94 9.14
C ALA A 72 -8.25 -24.24 9.92
N GLU A 73 -8.72 -24.17 11.16
CA GLU A 73 -9.22 -25.32 11.90
C GLU A 73 -10.48 -25.89 11.26
N ILE A 74 -11.42 -25.03 10.86
CA ILE A 74 -12.63 -25.42 10.14
C ILE A 74 -12.27 -26.09 8.81
N ALA A 75 -11.26 -25.60 8.09
CA ALA A 75 -10.77 -26.28 6.88
C ALA A 75 -10.32 -27.73 7.13
N LYS A 76 -9.81 -28.04 8.32
CA LYS A 76 -9.36 -29.39 8.69
C LYS A 76 -10.50 -30.30 9.12
N THR A 77 -11.55 -29.76 9.76
CA THR A 77 -12.65 -30.56 10.33
C THR A 77 -13.89 -30.61 9.44
N ASN A 78 -14.16 -29.55 8.68
CA ASN A 78 -15.29 -29.40 7.76
C ASN A 78 -14.85 -28.65 6.50
N PHE A 79 -14.16 -29.36 5.60
CA PHE A 79 -13.60 -28.77 4.38
C PHE A 79 -14.67 -28.24 3.42
N THR A 80 -15.83 -28.88 3.33
CA THR A 80 -16.95 -28.41 2.49
C THR A 80 -17.49 -27.07 3.02
N GLY A 81 -17.74 -26.97 4.32
CA GLY A 81 -18.16 -25.70 4.93
C GLY A 81 -17.11 -24.59 4.79
N TYR A 82 -15.82 -24.94 4.85
CA TYR A 82 -14.74 -23.99 4.55
C TYR A 82 -14.81 -23.48 3.11
N LEU A 83 -14.98 -24.36 2.11
CA LEU A 83 -15.11 -23.94 0.71
C LEU A 83 -16.36 -23.08 0.49
N ASP A 84 -17.49 -23.47 1.08
CA ASP A 84 -18.73 -22.68 1.02
C ASP A 84 -18.50 -21.29 1.59
N PHE A 85 -17.78 -21.17 2.72
CA PHE A 85 -17.41 -19.88 3.30
C PHE A 85 -16.49 -19.06 2.39
N VAL A 86 -15.45 -19.67 1.82
CA VAL A 86 -14.46 -18.99 0.95
C VAL A 86 -15.09 -18.43 -0.32
N PHE A 87 -16.03 -19.15 -0.92
CA PHE A 87 -16.70 -18.73 -2.16
C PHE A 87 -18.00 -17.96 -1.94
N SER A 88 -18.39 -17.73 -0.69
CA SER A 88 -19.56 -16.93 -0.34
C SER A 88 -19.38 -15.45 -0.72
N LYS A 89 -20.49 -14.80 -1.08
CA LYS A 89 -20.49 -13.36 -1.34
C LYS A 89 -20.26 -12.58 -0.04
N PRO A 90 -19.58 -11.42 -0.10
CA PRO A 90 -19.47 -10.53 1.06
C PRO A 90 -20.84 -10.26 1.69
N TYR A 91 -20.91 -10.35 3.01
CA TYR A 91 -22.13 -10.23 3.84
C TYR A 91 -23.11 -11.41 3.81
N TYR A 92 -22.92 -12.38 2.92
CA TYR A 92 -23.75 -13.59 2.79
C TYR A 92 -22.99 -14.85 3.20
N TYR A 93 -22.25 -14.78 4.31
CA TYR A 93 -21.46 -15.90 4.83
C TYR A 93 -22.32 -16.89 5.62
N PRO A 94 -22.03 -18.20 5.60
CA PRO A 94 -22.70 -19.21 6.40
C PRO A 94 -22.74 -18.82 7.89
N SER A 95 -23.93 -18.82 8.49
CA SER A 95 -24.13 -18.32 9.85
C SER A 95 -23.40 -19.16 10.90
N GLU A 96 -23.30 -20.49 10.70
CA GLU A 96 -22.62 -21.37 11.66
C GLU A 96 -21.12 -21.11 11.75
N ILE A 97 -20.48 -20.72 10.64
CA ILE A 97 -19.05 -20.38 10.59
C ILE A 97 -18.85 -18.93 11.03
N LYS A 98 -19.71 -18.02 10.55
CA LYS A 98 -19.63 -16.59 10.86
C LYS A 98 -19.71 -16.32 12.36
N SER A 99 -20.54 -17.03 13.10
CA SER A 99 -20.70 -16.85 14.56
C SER A 99 -19.47 -17.24 15.38
N GLN A 100 -18.53 -17.99 14.79
CA GLN A 100 -17.29 -18.42 15.44
C GLN A 100 -16.13 -17.45 15.24
N LEU A 101 -16.32 -16.40 14.42
CA LEU A 101 -15.30 -15.48 13.97
C LEU A 101 -15.61 -14.07 14.48
N MET A 102 -14.57 -13.32 14.86
CA MET A 102 -14.73 -12.01 15.49
C MET A 102 -15.12 -10.90 14.50
N PHE A 103 -14.78 -11.06 13.22
CA PHE A 103 -15.13 -10.23 12.06
C PHE A 103 -15.64 -8.81 12.30
N SER A 104 -14.82 -7.84 11.89
CA SER A 104 -15.21 -6.42 11.90
C SER A 104 -15.85 -5.91 10.61
N ASN A 105 -15.54 -6.49 9.43
CA ASN A 105 -16.08 -6.08 8.12
C ASN A 105 -15.66 -7.04 6.99
N SER A 106 -16.15 -6.82 5.76
CA SER A 106 -15.85 -7.66 4.59
C SER A 106 -14.35 -7.75 4.27
N SER A 107 -13.58 -6.66 4.40
CA SER A 107 -12.14 -6.69 4.14
C SER A 107 -11.36 -7.51 5.19
N THR A 108 -11.86 -7.56 6.43
CA THR A 108 -11.35 -8.46 7.47
C THR A 108 -11.62 -9.91 7.11
N VAL A 109 -12.83 -10.23 6.63
CA VAL A 109 -13.16 -11.59 6.19
C VAL A 109 -12.25 -12.05 5.05
N TYR A 110 -12.04 -11.20 4.04
CA TYR A 110 -11.15 -11.54 2.93
C TYR A 110 -9.70 -11.74 3.39
N PHE A 111 -9.21 -10.91 4.32
CA PHE A 111 -7.93 -11.15 4.97
C PHE A 111 -7.92 -12.52 5.66
N THR A 112 -8.95 -12.86 6.44
CA THR A 112 -9.07 -14.13 7.15
C THR A 112 -9.05 -15.33 6.20
N ILE A 113 -9.66 -15.23 5.02
CA ILE A 113 -9.60 -16.28 3.99
C ILE A 113 -8.15 -16.50 3.55
N LEU A 114 -7.43 -15.44 3.14
CA LEU A 114 -6.02 -15.56 2.74
C LEU A 114 -5.13 -16.01 3.91
N GLY A 115 -5.40 -15.49 5.10
CA GLY A 115 -4.68 -15.80 6.32
C GLY A 115 -4.90 -17.24 6.78
N SER A 116 -6.06 -17.84 6.52
CA SER A 116 -6.35 -19.24 6.87
C SER A 116 -5.48 -20.21 6.08
N ILE A 117 -5.28 -19.94 4.78
CA ILE A 117 -4.35 -20.70 3.93
C ILE A 117 -2.93 -20.60 4.50
N LEU A 118 -2.51 -19.39 4.89
CA LEU A 118 -1.20 -19.19 5.48
C LEU A 118 -1.08 -19.84 6.87
N SER A 119 -2.16 -19.84 7.64
CA SER A 119 -2.23 -20.44 8.98
C SER A 119 -2.08 -21.96 8.93
N LEU A 120 -2.56 -22.62 7.86
CA LEU A 120 -2.29 -24.05 7.62
C LEU A 120 -0.79 -24.33 7.48
N ILE A 121 -0.03 -23.44 6.83
CA ILE A 121 1.43 -23.55 6.64
C ILE A 121 2.18 -23.18 7.93
N CYS A 122 1.68 -22.18 8.66
CA CYS A 122 2.29 -21.67 9.89
C CYS A 122 1.89 -22.46 11.15
N PHE A 123 0.99 -23.44 11.01
CA PHE A 123 0.37 -24.19 12.10
C PHE A 123 -0.23 -23.29 13.19
N GLY A 124 -0.82 -22.17 12.78
CA GLY A 124 -1.42 -21.17 13.67
C GLY A 124 -0.45 -20.42 14.58
N ASN A 125 0.86 -20.41 14.25
CA ASN A 125 1.84 -19.60 14.97
C ASN A 125 1.88 -18.16 14.42
N TYR A 126 1.54 -17.19 15.28
CA TYR A 126 1.51 -15.77 14.93
C TYR A 126 2.85 -15.24 14.42
N TRP A 127 3.94 -15.58 15.10
CA TRP A 127 5.27 -15.07 14.77
C TRP A 127 5.76 -15.59 13.42
N ILE A 128 5.50 -16.87 13.13
CA ILE A 128 5.82 -17.45 11.82
C ILE A 128 4.97 -16.81 10.72
N MET A 129 3.65 -16.66 10.95
CA MET A 129 2.77 -15.96 10.01
C MET A 129 3.24 -14.52 9.74
N SER A 130 3.70 -13.81 10.77
CA SER A 130 4.27 -12.46 10.66
C SER A 130 5.50 -12.43 9.74
N LEU A 131 6.39 -13.43 9.84
CA LEU A 131 7.56 -13.55 8.96
C LEU A 131 7.17 -13.81 7.50
N TYR A 132 6.21 -14.72 7.26
CA TYR A 132 5.71 -15.00 5.92
C TYR A 132 5.06 -13.77 5.27
N MET A 133 4.23 -13.04 6.00
CA MET A 133 3.58 -11.82 5.52
C MET A 133 4.60 -10.73 5.19
N SER A 134 5.61 -10.57 6.03
CA SER A 134 6.71 -9.62 5.80
C SER A 134 7.55 -10.01 4.58
N PHE A 135 7.79 -11.31 4.38
CA PHE A 135 8.47 -11.82 3.18
C PHE A 135 7.63 -11.64 1.91
N PHE A 136 6.32 -11.83 1.97
CA PHE A 136 5.41 -11.58 0.85
C PHE A 136 5.40 -10.10 0.44
N SER A 137 5.32 -9.20 1.44
CA SER A 137 5.48 -7.76 1.24
C SER A 137 6.80 -7.39 0.55
N PHE A 138 7.91 -7.98 1.00
CA PHE A 138 9.20 -7.82 0.37
C PHE A 138 9.23 -8.32 -1.08
N CYS A 139 8.64 -9.49 -1.37
CA CYS A 139 8.53 -10.03 -2.72
C CYS A 139 7.82 -9.07 -3.68
N GLY A 140 6.70 -8.48 -3.25
CA GLY A 140 5.97 -7.50 -4.06
C GLY A 140 6.80 -6.25 -4.34
N PHE A 141 7.44 -5.69 -3.31
CA PHE A 141 8.33 -4.53 -3.45
C PHE A 141 9.45 -4.80 -4.45
N TRP A 142 10.16 -5.92 -4.28
CA TRP A 142 11.30 -6.27 -5.13
C TRP A 142 10.86 -6.56 -6.57
N PHE A 143 9.68 -7.14 -6.75
CA PHE A 143 9.10 -7.40 -8.06
C PHE A 143 8.90 -6.12 -8.86
N LEU A 144 8.31 -5.08 -8.26
CA LEU A 144 8.12 -3.79 -8.93
C LEU A 144 9.44 -3.04 -9.10
N LEU A 145 10.32 -3.02 -8.09
CA LEU A 145 11.64 -2.40 -8.18
C LEU A 145 12.42 -2.88 -9.40
N LYS A 146 12.37 -4.19 -9.71
CA LYS A 146 13.03 -4.75 -10.90
C LYS A 146 12.47 -4.17 -12.20
N ARG A 147 11.16 -3.91 -12.28
CA ARG A 147 10.53 -3.31 -13.48
C ARG A 147 10.84 -1.82 -13.56
N VAL A 148 10.85 -1.12 -12.43
CA VAL A 148 11.30 0.27 -12.37
C VAL A 148 12.75 0.36 -12.84
N LYS A 149 13.66 -0.53 -12.40
CA LYS A 149 15.04 -0.55 -12.92
C LYS A 149 15.12 -0.81 -14.41
N GLN A 150 14.30 -1.71 -14.94
CA GLN A 150 14.32 -2.05 -16.37
C GLN A 150 13.83 -0.89 -17.25
N LEU A 151 12.80 -0.16 -16.81
CA LEU A 151 12.22 0.94 -17.58
C LEU A 151 12.89 2.29 -17.31
N TYR A 152 13.22 2.56 -16.06
CA TYR A 152 13.79 3.82 -15.57
C TYR A 152 15.02 3.53 -14.69
N PRO A 153 16.16 3.10 -15.29
CA PRO A 153 17.34 2.71 -14.53
C PRO A 153 17.91 3.82 -13.64
N SER A 154 17.68 5.08 -14.02
CA SER A 154 18.15 6.29 -13.37
C SER A 154 17.40 6.64 -12.09
N THR A 155 16.19 6.11 -11.88
CA THR A 155 15.32 6.43 -10.73
C THR A 155 15.07 5.23 -9.82
N ALA A 156 15.54 4.04 -10.20
CA ALA A 156 15.32 2.83 -9.41
C ALA A 156 15.89 2.90 -7.99
N PHE A 157 16.95 3.67 -7.78
CA PHE A 157 17.49 3.88 -6.43
C PHE A 157 16.54 4.77 -5.61
N SER A 158 15.99 5.84 -6.18
CA SER A 158 14.93 6.63 -5.53
C SER A 158 13.74 5.76 -5.11
N PHE A 159 13.28 4.85 -5.97
CA PHE A 159 12.18 3.93 -5.62
C PHE A 159 12.57 2.98 -4.47
N LEU A 160 13.82 2.49 -4.48
CA LEU A 160 14.36 1.65 -3.41
C LEU A 160 14.39 2.42 -2.07
N ILE A 161 14.89 3.65 -2.06
CA ILE A 161 14.97 4.49 -0.85
C ILE A 161 13.57 4.84 -0.32
N ALA A 162 12.64 5.19 -1.21
CA ALA A 162 11.24 5.47 -0.83
C ALA A 162 10.58 4.31 -0.07
N ASN A 163 10.98 3.06 -0.36
CA ASN A 163 10.43 1.88 0.28
C ASN A 163 11.17 1.42 1.55
N LEU A 164 12.45 1.78 1.69
CA LEU A 164 13.36 1.22 2.69
C LEU A 164 13.91 2.22 3.71
N CYS A 165 13.74 3.52 3.50
CA CYS A 165 14.28 4.55 4.39
C CYS A 165 13.20 5.28 5.19
N PHE A 166 11.92 4.97 4.97
CA PHE A 166 10.79 5.60 5.66
C PHE A 166 10.20 4.62 6.68
N PRO A 167 10.37 4.86 7.99
CA PRO A 167 9.91 3.97 9.06
C PRO A 167 8.43 3.57 8.91
N THR A 168 7.56 4.52 8.57
CA THR A 168 6.12 4.28 8.42
C THR A 168 5.85 3.22 7.36
N ILE A 169 6.53 3.31 6.21
CA ILE A 169 6.33 2.37 5.11
C ILE A 169 6.79 0.97 5.51
N ILE A 170 7.99 0.82 6.05
CA ILE A 170 8.54 -0.51 6.36
C ILE A 170 7.73 -1.16 7.48
N PHE A 171 7.41 -0.41 8.53
CA PHE A 171 6.67 -0.91 9.69
C PHE A 171 5.26 -1.36 9.30
N TRP A 172 4.47 -0.49 8.66
CA TRP A 172 3.07 -0.79 8.32
C TRP A 172 2.88 -1.68 7.10
N SER A 173 3.96 -2.07 6.42
CA SER A 173 3.91 -3.10 5.38
C SER A 173 4.48 -4.44 5.83
N SER A 174 4.71 -4.63 7.13
CA SER A 174 5.24 -5.86 7.70
C SER A 174 4.28 -6.46 8.74
N GLY A 175 4.40 -7.76 8.99
CA GLY A 175 3.61 -8.47 10.00
C GLY A 175 2.16 -8.79 9.62
N VAL A 176 1.37 -9.22 10.60
CA VAL A 176 -0.01 -9.72 10.40
C VAL A 176 -1.00 -8.57 10.37
N ILE A 177 -0.99 -7.80 9.29
CA ILE A 177 -1.90 -6.67 9.03
C ILE A 177 -2.29 -6.61 7.56
N LYS A 178 -3.43 -5.98 7.25
CA LYS A 178 -3.99 -5.92 5.89
C LYS A 178 -3.05 -5.28 4.86
N GLU A 179 -2.30 -4.26 5.27
CA GLU A 179 -1.39 -3.49 4.44
C GLU A 179 -0.19 -4.32 3.98
N ALA A 180 0.24 -5.31 4.78
CA ALA A 180 1.27 -6.27 4.41
C ALA A 180 0.84 -7.21 3.26
N LEU A 181 -0.47 -7.29 2.95
CA LEU A 181 -1.00 -7.94 1.73
C LEU A 181 -1.37 -6.93 0.65
N ALA A 182 -2.05 -5.84 1.02
CA ALA A 182 -2.56 -4.88 0.04
C ALA A 182 -1.43 -4.19 -0.74
N LEU A 183 -0.34 -3.80 -0.06
CA LEU A 183 0.78 -3.12 -0.72
C LEU A 183 1.53 -4.01 -1.73
N PRO A 184 1.92 -5.27 -1.43
CA PRO A 184 2.49 -6.13 -2.46
C PRO A 184 1.51 -6.47 -3.59
N PHE A 185 0.20 -6.59 -3.35
CA PHE A 185 -0.76 -6.73 -4.45
C PHE A 185 -0.82 -5.50 -5.35
N LEU A 186 -0.66 -4.29 -4.80
CA LEU A 186 -0.50 -3.06 -5.61
C LEU A 186 0.76 -3.14 -6.49
N TYR A 187 1.88 -3.57 -5.91
CA TYR A 187 3.13 -3.72 -6.64
C TYR A 187 3.08 -4.82 -7.71
N PHE A 188 2.45 -5.96 -7.43
CA PHE A 188 2.24 -7.00 -8.43
C PHE A 188 1.33 -6.51 -9.55
N SER A 189 0.22 -5.84 -9.24
CA SER A 189 -0.69 -5.28 -10.26
C SER A 189 0.04 -4.31 -11.19
N LEU A 190 0.86 -3.41 -10.64
CA LEU A 190 1.65 -2.47 -11.43
C LEU A 190 2.72 -3.17 -12.27
N GLY A 191 3.51 -4.05 -11.64
CA GLY A 191 4.61 -4.74 -12.32
C GLY A 191 4.13 -5.71 -13.41
N LEU A 192 2.99 -6.39 -13.20
CA LEU A 192 2.38 -7.27 -14.19
C LEU A 192 1.80 -6.47 -15.36
N SER A 193 1.16 -5.32 -15.09
CA SER A 193 0.68 -4.43 -16.16
C SER A 193 1.82 -3.84 -16.98
N ILE A 194 2.94 -3.49 -16.33
CA ILE A 194 4.18 -3.12 -17.01
C ILE A 194 4.69 -4.27 -17.89
N ASP A 195 4.68 -5.51 -17.39
CA ASP A 195 5.11 -6.69 -18.16
C ASP A 195 4.18 -6.96 -19.36
N LEU A 196 2.87 -6.67 -19.26
CA LEU A 196 1.91 -6.80 -20.38
C LEU A 196 2.13 -5.74 -21.47
N ILE A 197 2.47 -4.52 -21.10
CA ILE A 197 2.96 -3.50 -22.06
C ILE A 197 4.33 -3.93 -22.61
N SER A 198 5.13 -4.53 -21.72
CA SER A 198 6.48 -5.08 -21.77
C SER A 198 6.79 -6.05 -22.92
N ARG A 199 6.00 -7.11 -22.92
CA ARG A 199 6.37 -8.43 -23.42
C ARG A 199 5.17 -9.08 -24.09
N ASN A 200 5.40 -10.18 -24.79
CA ASN A 200 4.31 -10.98 -25.33
C ASN A 200 3.42 -11.50 -24.21
N ILE A 201 2.11 -11.44 -24.46
CA ILE A 201 1.07 -11.79 -23.51
C ILE A 201 1.08 -13.30 -23.28
N LYS A 202 1.27 -13.71 -22.02
CA LYS A 202 1.03 -15.08 -21.56
C LYS A 202 -0.21 -15.08 -20.65
N LEU A 203 -0.92 -16.20 -20.58
CA LEU A 203 -2.13 -16.32 -19.76
C LEU A 203 -1.82 -16.17 -18.26
N THR A 204 -0.70 -16.73 -17.78
CA THR A 204 -0.35 -16.72 -16.35
C THR A 204 -0.19 -15.31 -15.76
N PRO A 205 0.55 -14.36 -16.37
CA PRO A 205 0.57 -12.96 -15.92
C PRO A 205 -0.79 -12.28 -15.89
N ILE A 206 -1.70 -12.61 -16.82
CA ILE A 206 -3.06 -12.05 -16.84
C ILE A 206 -3.85 -12.56 -15.63
N LEU A 207 -3.86 -13.87 -15.39
CA LEU A 207 -4.57 -14.45 -14.24
C LEU A 207 -4.00 -13.91 -12.91
N ALA A 208 -2.68 -13.77 -12.82
CA ALA A 208 -2.04 -13.17 -11.65
C ALA A 208 -2.42 -11.70 -11.45
N LEU A 209 -2.54 -10.92 -12.54
CA LEU A 209 -2.98 -9.53 -12.48
C LEU A 209 -4.44 -9.42 -12.04
N LEU A 210 -5.32 -10.25 -12.59
CA LEU A 210 -6.73 -10.28 -12.20
C LEU A 210 -6.88 -10.65 -10.71
N PHE A 211 -6.12 -11.65 -10.25
CA PHE A 211 -6.09 -12.03 -8.85
C PHE A 211 -5.56 -10.89 -7.96
N SER A 212 -4.48 -10.20 -8.34
CA SER A 212 -3.94 -9.09 -7.55
C SER A 212 -4.89 -7.89 -7.49
N LEU A 213 -5.57 -7.56 -8.60
CA LEU A 213 -6.58 -6.50 -8.65
C LEU A 213 -7.81 -6.84 -7.82
N TYR A 214 -8.30 -8.08 -7.91
CA TYR A 214 -9.41 -8.55 -7.06
C TYR A 214 -9.03 -8.52 -5.58
N SER A 215 -7.82 -8.95 -5.24
CA SER A 215 -7.31 -8.90 -3.86
C SER A 215 -7.23 -7.47 -3.33
N LEU A 216 -6.80 -6.51 -4.16
CA LEU A 216 -6.81 -5.08 -3.81
C LEU A 216 -8.22 -4.57 -3.55
N LEU A 217 -9.16 -4.89 -4.43
CA LEU A 217 -10.56 -4.49 -4.28
C LEU A 217 -11.12 -4.98 -2.93
N GLN A 218 -10.92 -6.27 -2.60
CA GLN A 218 -11.45 -6.85 -1.37
C GLN A 218 -10.74 -6.36 -0.10
N LEU A 219 -9.41 -6.20 -0.14
CA LEU A 219 -8.65 -5.76 1.03
C LEU A 219 -8.77 -4.25 1.28
N LYS A 220 -8.60 -3.45 0.22
CA LYS A 220 -8.43 -1.99 0.27
C LYS A 220 -8.94 -1.38 -1.05
N PHE A 221 -10.25 -1.27 -1.18
CA PHE A 221 -10.91 -0.74 -2.38
C PHE A 221 -10.37 0.63 -2.83
N TYR A 222 -9.86 1.46 -1.93
CA TYR A 222 -9.26 2.75 -2.28
C TYR A 222 -7.90 2.63 -3.01
N TYR A 223 -7.11 1.58 -2.75
CA TYR A 223 -5.93 1.28 -3.57
C TYR A 223 -6.33 0.79 -4.96
N PHE A 224 -7.40 -0.02 -5.05
CA PHE A 224 -7.96 -0.44 -6.33
C PHE A 224 -8.54 0.74 -7.12
N GLY A 225 -9.32 1.61 -6.48
CA GLY A 225 -9.87 2.82 -7.09
C GLY A 225 -8.79 3.77 -7.56
N GLY A 226 -7.78 4.02 -6.74
CA GLY A 226 -6.61 4.81 -7.17
C GLY A 226 -5.84 4.15 -8.32
N TYR A 227 -5.81 2.82 -8.38
CA TYR A 227 -5.25 2.10 -9.52
C TYR A 227 -6.02 2.34 -10.82
N LEU A 228 -7.34 2.21 -10.80
CA LEU A 228 -8.16 2.50 -11.97
C LEU A 228 -8.08 3.96 -12.40
N ILE A 229 -8.18 4.88 -11.44
CA ILE A 229 -8.27 6.31 -11.70
C ILE A 229 -6.92 6.89 -12.16
N PHE A 230 -5.78 6.45 -11.59
CA PHE A 230 -4.49 7.08 -11.87
C PHE A 230 -3.48 6.16 -12.55
N PHE A 231 -3.40 4.89 -12.14
CA PHE A 231 -2.41 3.98 -12.70
C PHE A 231 -2.81 3.44 -14.08
N VAL A 232 -4.08 3.23 -14.39
CA VAL A 232 -4.50 2.85 -15.75
C VAL A 232 -4.18 3.96 -16.78
N PRO A 233 -4.50 5.25 -16.55
CA PRO A 233 -4.03 6.33 -17.40
C PRO A 233 -2.49 6.40 -17.50
N LEU A 234 -1.78 6.22 -16.38
CA LEU A 234 -0.31 6.18 -16.38
C LEU A 234 0.23 5.06 -17.27
N LEU A 235 -0.32 3.84 -17.15
CA LEU A 235 0.06 2.68 -17.94
C LEU A 235 -0.26 2.88 -19.43
N PHE A 236 -1.40 3.50 -19.75
CA PHE A 236 -1.73 3.89 -21.12
C PHE A 236 -0.71 4.89 -21.67
N PHE A 237 -0.33 5.89 -20.90
CA PHE A 237 0.71 6.84 -21.29
C PHE A 237 2.07 6.15 -21.50
N MET A 238 2.46 5.23 -20.62
CA MET A 238 3.68 4.43 -20.78
C MET A 238 3.65 3.58 -22.05
N TYR A 239 2.48 3.02 -22.39
CA TYR A 239 2.28 2.27 -23.64
C TYR A 239 2.51 3.17 -24.87
N LEU A 240 1.97 4.38 -24.89
CA LEU A 240 2.17 5.34 -25.99
C LEU A 240 3.65 5.70 -26.16
N ASN A 241 4.35 6.02 -25.05
CA ASN A 241 5.78 6.34 -25.07
C ASN A 241 6.60 5.17 -25.62
N LYS A 242 6.30 3.94 -25.17
CA LYS A 242 6.99 2.75 -25.66
C LYS A 242 6.79 2.52 -27.16
N LYS A 243 5.63 2.89 -27.70
CA LYS A 243 5.32 2.81 -29.14
C LYS A 243 5.82 4.02 -29.93
N ASN A 244 6.55 4.95 -29.31
CA ASN A 244 7.01 6.21 -29.91
C ASN A 244 5.88 7.01 -30.58
N ILE A 245 4.67 6.93 -30.02
CA ILE A 245 3.51 7.66 -30.54
C ILE A 245 3.59 9.10 -30.04
N SER A 246 3.59 10.06 -30.97
CA SER A 246 3.64 11.49 -30.62
C SER A 246 2.40 11.88 -29.80
N PHE A 247 2.64 12.50 -28.64
CA PHE A 247 1.57 12.93 -27.75
C PHE A 247 0.77 14.09 -28.38
N SER A 248 -0.56 13.98 -28.39
CA SER A 248 -1.50 14.91 -29.03
C SER A 248 -2.68 15.19 -28.12
N LYS A 249 -3.46 16.25 -28.41
CA LYS A 249 -4.66 16.62 -27.62
C LYS A 249 -5.66 15.47 -27.50
N LYS A 250 -5.76 14.58 -28.50
CA LYS A 250 -6.62 13.38 -28.46
C LYS A 250 -6.24 12.44 -27.30
N TYR A 251 -4.95 12.25 -27.03
CA TYR A 251 -4.51 11.37 -25.94
C TYR A 251 -4.75 11.99 -24.57
N ILE A 252 -4.70 13.31 -24.45
CA ILE A 252 -5.10 14.02 -23.23
C ILE A 252 -6.58 13.75 -22.95
N LEU A 253 -7.46 13.87 -23.95
CA LEU A 253 -8.87 13.54 -23.82
C LEU A 253 -9.11 12.08 -23.43
N ILE A 254 -8.34 11.13 -23.98
CA ILE A 254 -8.42 9.71 -23.60
C ILE A 254 -7.97 9.50 -22.15
N LEU A 255 -6.91 10.18 -21.70
CA LEU A 255 -6.48 10.07 -20.30
C LEU A 255 -7.55 10.59 -19.34
N PHE A 256 -8.16 11.74 -19.64
CA PHE A 256 -9.29 12.26 -18.85
C PHE A 256 -10.50 11.35 -18.91
N SER A 257 -10.83 10.76 -20.07
CA SER A 257 -11.95 9.83 -20.16
C SER A 257 -11.70 8.56 -19.36
N LEU A 258 -10.47 8.03 -19.34
CA LEU A 258 -10.09 6.89 -18.48
C LEU A 258 -10.23 7.21 -16.99
N ILE A 259 -9.83 8.41 -16.57
CA ILE A 259 -10.03 8.90 -15.18
C ILE A 259 -11.52 8.93 -14.83
N ILE A 260 -12.35 9.53 -15.70
CA ILE A 260 -13.80 9.66 -15.49
C ILE A 260 -14.47 8.28 -15.46
N ILE A 261 -14.14 7.39 -16.41
CA ILE A 261 -14.67 6.03 -16.48
C ILE A 261 -14.26 5.24 -15.23
N GLY A 262 -13.02 5.36 -14.78
CA GLY A 262 -12.56 4.75 -13.52
C GLY A 262 -13.36 5.24 -12.31
N GLY A 263 -13.62 6.54 -12.22
CA GLY A 263 -14.44 7.14 -11.17
C GLY A 263 -15.89 6.63 -11.21
N ILE A 264 -16.53 6.65 -12.38
CA ILE A 264 -17.89 6.13 -12.58
C ILE A 264 -17.97 4.65 -12.22
N PHE A 265 -16.98 3.85 -12.63
CA PHE A 265 -16.91 2.43 -12.28
C PHE A 265 -16.90 2.24 -10.76
N MET A 266 -16.04 2.96 -10.03
CA MET A 266 -15.97 2.87 -8.57
C MET A 266 -17.29 3.24 -7.89
N ILE A 267 -17.96 4.29 -8.38
CA ILE A 267 -19.26 4.74 -7.85
C ILE A 267 -20.34 3.66 -8.00
N ASN A 268 -20.37 2.96 -9.13
CA ASN A 268 -21.41 1.97 -9.43
C ASN A 268 -21.09 0.58 -8.88
N PHE A 269 -19.81 0.22 -8.79
CA PHE A 269 -19.39 -1.13 -8.47
C PHE A 269 -19.24 -1.36 -6.96
N GLU A 270 -18.82 -0.35 -6.21
CA GLU A 270 -18.53 -0.48 -4.79
C GLU A 270 -19.64 0.15 -3.94
N TYR A 271 -20.32 -0.67 -3.14
CA TYR A 271 -21.50 -0.25 -2.36
C TYR A 271 -21.24 0.91 -1.40
N HIS A 272 -19.98 1.10 -0.97
CA HIS A 272 -19.58 2.23 -0.15
C HIS A 272 -19.72 3.58 -0.86
N PHE A 273 -19.68 3.64 -2.19
CA PHE A 273 -19.71 4.89 -2.98
C PHE A 273 -21.11 5.30 -3.47
N ASN A 274 -22.18 4.85 -2.81
CA ASN A 274 -23.52 5.33 -3.14
C ASN A 274 -23.58 6.86 -3.01
N LEU A 275 -23.68 7.58 -4.14
CA LEU A 275 -23.50 9.04 -4.20
C LEU A 275 -24.41 9.83 -3.23
N ASN A 276 -25.61 9.32 -2.97
CA ASN A 276 -26.57 9.98 -2.10
C ASN A 276 -26.24 9.78 -0.62
N ARG A 277 -25.66 8.62 -0.26
CA ARG A 277 -25.31 8.26 1.12
C ARG A 277 -23.86 8.54 1.46
N PHE A 278 -23.00 8.70 0.46
CA PHE A 278 -21.56 8.78 0.63
C PHE A 278 -21.12 9.95 1.51
N PRO A 279 -21.64 11.19 1.33
CA PRO A 279 -21.27 12.29 2.22
C PRO A 279 -21.59 12.02 3.68
N GLN A 280 -22.80 11.53 3.96
CA GLN A 280 -23.21 11.15 5.31
C GLN A 280 -22.36 10.01 5.87
N THR A 281 -22.11 8.96 5.08
CA THR A 281 -21.36 7.77 5.52
C THR A 281 -19.91 8.13 5.87
N ILE A 282 -19.26 8.96 5.05
CA ILE A 282 -17.91 9.44 5.34
C ILE A 282 -17.92 10.35 6.56
N PHE A 283 -18.88 11.26 6.67
CA PHE A 283 -18.98 12.16 7.82
C PHE A 283 -19.23 11.39 9.13
N ASP A 284 -20.10 10.38 9.12
CA ASP A 284 -20.35 9.52 10.29
C ASP A 284 -19.07 8.79 10.71
N ASN A 285 -18.30 8.26 9.74
CA ASN A 285 -17.01 7.63 10.02
C ASN A 285 -15.97 8.63 10.55
N TYR A 286 -15.92 9.82 9.96
CA TYR A 286 -15.06 10.90 10.41
C TYR A 286 -15.40 11.30 11.86
N GLN A 287 -16.67 11.50 12.19
CA GLN A 287 -17.10 11.83 13.56
C GLN A 287 -16.77 10.72 14.55
N LYS A 288 -17.02 9.45 14.19
CA LYS A 288 -16.67 8.29 15.04
C LYS A 288 -15.18 8.28 15.40
N LEU A 289 -14.32 8.49 14.41
CA LEU A 289 -12.87 8.40 14.57
C LEU A 289 -12.19 9.68 15.09
N SER A 290 -12.87 10.84 15.06
CA SER A 290 -12.32 12.11 15.52
C SER A 290 -12.92 12.64 16.83
N LEU A 291 -14.21 12.40 17.10
CA LEU A 291 -14.93 13.00 18.22
C LEU A 291 -15.33 11.97 19.28
N TYR A 292 -15.76 10.77 18.87
CA TYR A 292 -16.27 9.76 19.80
C TYR A 292 -15.18 8.93 20.48
N GLU A 293 -14.04 8.72 19.82
CA GLU A 293 -12.90 8.02 20.43
C GLU A 293 -12.07 8.91 21.38
N GLN A 294 -12.43 10.21 21.54
CA GLN A 294 -11.67 11.21 22.29
C GLN A 294 -10.17 11.15 22.00
N ASP A 295 -9.77 10.80 20.77
CA ASP A 295 -8.36 10.66 20.45
C ASP A 295 -7.75 12.06 20.35
N PRO A 296 -6.89 12.48 21.32
CA PRO A 296 -6.24 13.80 21.26
C PRO A 296 -5.30 13.93 20.05
N HIS A 297 -5.10 12.84 19.30
CA HIS A 297 -4.30 12.77 18.09
C HIS A 297 -5.14 12.70 16.81
N ALA A 298 -6.45 12.92 16.84
CA ALA A 298 -7.23 13.00 15.61
C ALA A 298 -6.97 14.30 14.81
N ILE A 299 -7.02 14.21 13.49
CA ILE A 299 -7.01 15.39 12.60
C ILE A 299 -8.42 15.98 12.59
N HIS A 300 -8.52 17.26 12.99
CA HIS A 300 -9.76 18.03 12.88
C HIS A 300 -9.72 18.90 11.63
N LEU A 301 -10.59 18.59 10.67
CA LEU A 301 -10.83 19.36 9.45
C LEU A 301 -11.95 20.36 9.70
N GLU A 302 -11.66 21.66 9.58
CA GLU A 302 -12.57 22.74 9.99
C GLU A 302 -13.86 22.77 9.17
N LYS A 303 -13.76 22.51 7.87
CA LYS A 303 -14.86 22.62 6.89
C LYS A 303 -15.63 21.32 6.68
N MET A 304 -15.28 20.27 7.42
CA MET A 304 -15.84 18.94 7.21
C MET A 304 -17.31 18.90 7.65
N SER A 305 -18.18 18.48 6.74
CA SER A 305 -19.62 18.32 6.97
C SER A 305 -20.17 17.10 6.23
N ASN A 306 -21.45 16.79 6.45
CA ASN A 306 -22.15 15.70 5.77
C ASN A 306 -22.60 16.04 4.34
N THR A 307 -22.09 17.11 3.72
CA THR A 307 -22.41 17.51 2.35
C THR A 307 -21.20 17.32 1.42
N TRP A 308 -21.47 17.20 0.11
CA TRP A 308 -20.41 17.18 -0.91
C TRP A 308 -19.55 18.45 -0.86
N GLU A 309 -20.16 19.61 -0.58
CA GLU A 309 -19.45 20.87 -0.43
C GLU A 309 -18.45 20.84 0.72
N GLY A 310 -18.86 20.37 1.91
CA GLY A 310 -17.96 20.25 3.06
C GLY A 310 -16.79 19.31 2.78
N ILE A 311 -17.04 18.17 2.12
CA ILE A 311 -15.99 17.24 1.71
C ILE A 311 -15.00 17.92 0.75
N LEU A 312 -15.49 18.58 -0.31
CA LEU A 312 -14.65 19.24 -1.30
C LEU A 312 -13.82 20.37 -0.70
N LEU A 313 -14.42 21.18 0.18
CA LEU A 313 -13.74 22.27 0.87
C LEU A 313 -12.69 21.77 1.88
N SER A 314 -12.81 20.53 2.35
CA SER A 314 -11.87 19.90 3.28
C SER A 314 -10.67 19.24 2.59
N ILE A 315 -10.74 18.99 1.27
CA ILE A 315 -9.65 18.33 0.52
C ILE A 315 -8.30 19.04 0.69
N PRO A 316 -8.17 20.37 0.53
CA PRO A 316 -6.88 21.03 0.65
C PRO A 316 -6.24 20.83 2.02
N GLU A 317 -7.02 20.97 3.09
CA GLU A 317 -6.56 20.74 4.45
C GLU A 317 -6.17 19.27 4.66
N ALA A 318 -7.03 18.34 4.23
CA ALA A 318 -6.79 16.90 4.30
C ALA A 318 -5.58 16.43 3.49
N MET A 319 -5.17 17.15 2.44
CA MET A 319 -3.96 16.85 1.66
C MET A 319 -2.68 17.16 2.44
N PHE A 320 -2.64 18.29 3.14
CA PHE A 320 -1.40 18.81 3.75
C PHE A 320 -1.25 18.44 5.22
N THR A 321 -2.34 18.38 5.99
CA THR A 321 -2.28 18.06 7.42
C THR A 321 -1.57 16.72 7.70
N PRO A 322 -1.80 15.63 6.96
CA PRO A 322 -1.11 14.36 7.19
C PRO A 322 0.40 14.38 6.89
N LEU A 323 0.90 15.41 6.21
CA LEU A 323 2.33 15.61 5.91
C LEU A 323 3.00 16.52 6.95
N LEU A 324 2.22 17.28 7.72
CA LEU A 324 2.70 18.27 8.69
C LEU A 324 2.40 17.88 10.14
N TYR A 325 1.44 16.98 10.37
CA TYR A 325 0.97 16.55 11.68
C TYR A 325 1.10 15.02 11.85
N PRO A 326 1.57 14.52 13.01
CA PRO A 326 2.14 15.28 14.12
C PRO A 326 3.47 15.94 13.74
N ASN A 327 3.86 16.94 14.51
CA ASN A 327 5.19 17.55 14.46
C ASN A 327 5.83 17.50 15.85
N TYR A 328 7.08 17.95 15.97
CA TYR A 328 7.82 17.92 17.23
C TYR A 328 7.17 18.72 18.37
N LEU A 329 6.36 19.73 18.07
CA LEU A 329 5.66 20.54 19.08
C LEU A 329 4.41 19.81 19.63
N THR A 330 3.82 18.92 18.83
CA THR A 330 2.60 18.19 19.19
C THR A 330 2.84 16.74 19.58
N SER A 331 4.07 16.24 19.39
CA SER A 331 4.47 14.87 19.73
C SER A 331 4.46 14.63 21.23
N ARG A 332 3.80 13.56 21.68
CA ARG A 332 3.71 13.21 23.11
C ARG A 332 4.39 11.89 23.43
N HIS A 333 4.50 11.00 22.44
CA HIS A 333 5.11 9.68 22.60
C HIS A 333 6.16 9.39 21.53
N LEU A 334 6.99 8.36 21.76
CA LEU A 334 8.06 7.97 20.85
C LEU A 334 7.56 7.71 19.42
N PHE A 335 6.37 7.12 19.29
CA PHE A 335 5.74 6.87 17.99
C PHE A 335 5.47 8.18 17.22
N ASP A 336 4.96 9.21 17.89
CA ASP A 336 4.72 10.53 17.28
C ASP A 336 6.03 11.19 16.85
N VAL A 337 7.10 11.02 17.63
CA VAL A 337 8.42 11.57 17.30
C VAL A 337 8.97 10.94 16.02
N ILE A 338 8.80 9.63 15.85
CA ILE A 338 9.20 8.93 14.63
C ILE A 338 8.41 9.45 13.42
N ILE A 339 7.09 9.60 13.54
CA ILE A 339 6.27 10.14 12.44
C ILE A 339 6.63 11.60 12.16
N SER A 340 6.87 12.40 13.20
CA SER A 340 7.27 13.81 13.08
C SER A 340 8.63 13.97 12.40
N SER A 341 9.56 13.06 12.65
CA SER A 341 10.85 13.00 11.97
C SER A 341 10.67 12.72 10.46
N GLU A 342 9.79 11.78 10.14
CA GLU A 342 9.44 11.45 8.75
C GLU A 342 8.75 12.62 8.04
N ASN A 343 7.78 13.25 8.70
CA ASN A 343 7.07 14.44 8.20
C ASN A 343 8.04 15.62 7.96
N LEU A 344 8.98 15.86 8.88
CA LEU A 344 10.01 16.88 8.70
C LEU A 344 10.91 16.57 7.50
N LEU A 345 11.33 15.32 7.34
CA LEU A 345 12.11 14.90 6.18
C LEU A 345 11.32 15.14 4.88
N VAL A 346 10.04 14.78 4.83
CA VAL A 346 9.17 15.02 3.68
C VAL A 346 9.06 16.51 3.36
N LEU A 347 8.87 17.36 4.38
CA LEU A 347 8.84 18.81 4.21
C LEU A 347 10.15 19.36 3.63
N LEU A 348 11.29 18.91 4.17
CA LEU A 348 12.61 19.29 3.64
C LEU A 348 12.78 18.85 2.18
N LEU A 349 12.37 17.63 1.84
CA LEU A 349 12.41 17.13 0.46
C LEU A 349 11.53 17.99 -0.46
N ILE A 350 10.32 18.38 -0.03
CA ILE A 350 9.44 19.29 -0.78
C ILE A 350 10.14 20.62 -1.03
N LEU A 351 10.70 21.25 0.00
CA LEU A 351 11.41 22.54 -0.11
C LEU A 351 12.63 22.43 -1.04
N MET A 352 13.38 21.32 -0.96
CA MET A 352 14.51 21.08 -1.86
C MET A 352 14.07 20.91 -3.32
N ASN A 353 12.95 20.22 -3.59
CA ASN A 353 12.41 20.11 -4.94
C ASN A 353 12.00 21.49 -5.48
N PHE A 354 11.33 22.33 -4.68
CA PHE A 354 11.03 23.71 -5.07
C PHE A 354 12.30 24.52 -5.38
N TYR A 355 13.33 24.41 -4.54
CA TYR A 355 14.61 25.07 -4.79
C TYR A 355 15.28 24.61 -6.09
N LEU A 356 15.30 23.30 -6.36
CA LEU A 356 15.89 22.75 -7.60
C LEU A 356 15.14 23.18 -8.85
N LEU A 357 13.82 23.29 -8.78
CA LEU A 357 12.97 23.77 -9.86
C LEU A 357 13.21 25.26 -10.14
N ILE A 358 13.22 26.11 -9.11
CA ILE A 358 13.42 27.57 -9.25
C ILE A 358 14.82 27.89 -9.77
N THR A 359 15.84 27.12 -9.35
CA THR A 359 17.23 27.34 -9.78
C THR A 359 17.59 26.66 -11.11
N GLU A 360 16.62 26.01 -11.78
CA GLU A 360 16.79 25.27 -13.03
C GLU A 360 17.95 24.25 -13.02
N LYS A 361 18.33 23.77 -11.83
CA LYS A 361 19.45 22.84 -11.65
C LYS A 361 19.14 21.44 -12.21
N THR A 362 17.86 21.16 -12.41
CA THR A 362 17.32 19.93 -13.01
C THR A 362 16.34 20.30 -14.12
N LYS A 363 16.44 19.63 -15.28
CA LYS A 363 15.44 19.73 -16.35
C LYS A 363 14.53 18.51 -16.27
N ILE A 364 13.22 18.73 -16.42
CA ILE A 364 12.22 17.67 -16.49
C ILE A 364 11.63 17.65 -17.91
N SER A 365 11.72 16.52 -18.58
CA SER A 365 11.15 16.28 -19.89
C SER A 365 9.62 16.37 -19.82
N ARG A 366 8.98 16.87 -20.90
CA ARG A 366 7.52 16.99 -20.96
C ARG A 366 6.80 15.65 -20.75
N SER A 367 7.37 14.55 -21.23
CA SER A 367 6.81 13.21 -21.04
C SER A 367 6.83 12.79 -19.56
N ASN A 368 7.90 13.10 -18.84
CA ASN A 368 8.01 12.70 -17.44
C ASN A 368 7.23 13.64 -16.51
N LEU A 369 6.98 14.89 -16.91
CA LEU A 369 6.04 15.78 -16.20
C LEU A 369 4.64 15.18 -16.06
N LEU A 370 4.11 14.56 -17.11
CA LEU A 370 2.77 13.94 -17.05
C LEU A 370 2.76 12.72 -16.13
N MET A 371 3.80 11.88 -16.19
CA MET A 371 3.92 10.74 -15.28
C MET A 371 4.03 11.17 -13.82
N ILE A 372 4.89 12.15 -13.55
CA ILE A 372 5.07 12.75 -12.22
C ILE A 372 3.74 13.35 -11.76
N GLY A 373 3.04 14.08 -12.62
CA GLY A 373 1.72 14.66 -12.33
C GLY A 373 0.68 13.61 -11.95
N LEU A 374 0.59 12.50 -12.69
CA LEU A 374 -0.33 11.40 -12.37
C LEU A 374 0.02 10.69 -11.05
N LEU A 375 1.31 10.45 -10.80
CA LEU A 375 1.77 9.84 -9.54
C LEU A 375 1.56 10.79 -8.35
N LEU A 376 1.76 12.09 -8.54
CA LEU A 376 1.53 13.11 -7.53
C LEU A 376 0.03 13.24 -7.22
N ALA A 377 -0.81 13.27 -8.27
CA ALA A 377 -2.26 13.29 -8.13
C ALA A 377 -2.78 12.04 -7.41
N TYR A 378 -2.29 10.84 -7.78
CA TYR A 378 -2.60 9.61 -7.04
C TYR A 378 -2.26 9.75 -5.56
N SER A 379 -1.04 10.22 -5.27
CA SER A 379 -0.55 10.28 -3.90
C SER A 379 -1.35 11.26 -3.05
N LEU A 380 -1.50 12.50 -3.53
CA LEU A 380 -2.18 13.56 -2.78
C LEU A 380 -3.69 13.31 -2.66
N CYS A 381 -4.36 12.91 -3.74
CA CYS A 381 -5.80 12.62 -3.69
C CYS A 381 -6.10 11.42 -2.78
N THR A 382 -5.27 10.37 -2.81
CA THR A 382 -5.46 9.21 -1.92
C THR A 382 -5.18 9.56 -0.46
N ILE A 383 -4.13 10.34 -0.18
CA ILE A 383 -3.84 10.83 1.19
C ILE A 383 -4.98 11.69 1.71
N ALA A 384 -5.48 12.63 0.91
CA ALA A 384 -6.61 13.48 1.30
C ALA A 384 -7.87 12.67 1.59
N PHE A 385 -8.20 11.74 0.70
CA PHE A 385 -9.35 10.87 0.87
C PHE A 385 -9.25 10.04 2.16
N LEU A 386 -8.07 9.51 2.45
CA LEU A 386 -7.82 8.73 3.66
C LEU A 386 -7.84 9.58 4.93
N ALA A 387 -7.35 10.82 4.88
CA ALA A 387 -7.39 11.74 6.01
C ALA A 387 -8.83 12.15 6.36
N ILE A 388 -9.69 12.31 5.35
CA ILE A 388 -11.12 12.54 5.56
C ILE A 388 -11.79 11.26 6.11
N ALA A 389 -11.51 10.09 5.53
CA ALA A 389 -12.18 8.84 5.90
C ALA A 389 -11.69 8.24 7.23
N SER A 390 -10.46 8.55 7.64
CA SER A 390 -9.81 8.02 8.84
C SER A 390 -8.88 9.07 9.45
N PRO A 391 -9.44 10.06 10.17
CA PRO A 391 -8.69 11.19 10.73
C PRO A 391 -7.77 10.81 11.91
N ASN A 392 -7.94 9.62 12.50
CA ASN A 392 -7.07 9.11 13.56
C ASN A 392 -5.63 8.94 13.03
N LEU A 393 -4.66 9.57 13.69
CA LEU A 393 -3.25 9.57 13.25
C LEU A 393 -2.63 8.17 13.15
N GLY A 394 -2.96 7.28 14.09
CA GLY A 394 -2.46 5.91 14.10
C GLY A 394 -2.91 5.14 12.85
N SER A 395 -4.21 5.10 12.60
CA SER A 395 -4.76 4.42 11.43
C SER A 395 -4.40 5.12 10.12
N LEU A 396 -4.35 6.46 10.10
CA LEU A 396 -3.96 7.23 8.92
C LEU A 396 -2.52 6.96 8.49
N SER A 397 -1.58 6.96 9.44
CA SER A 397 -0.16 6.66 9.18
C SER A 397 0.01 5.28 8.53
N ARG A 398 -0.82 4.31 8.93
CA ARG A 398 -0.88 2.97 8.37
C ARG A 398 -1.54 2.94 7.00
N TYR A 399 -2.69 3.57 6.83
CA TYR A 399 -3.48 3.49 5.60
C TYR A 399 -2.87 4.24 4.43
N LYS A 400 -2.11 5.31 4.70
CA LYS A 400 -1.51 6.17 3.66
C LYS A 400 -0.26 5.60 3.00
N ILE A 401 0.30 4.47 3.48
CA ILE A 401 1.61 3.99 2.99
C ILE A 401 1.64 3.69 1.49
N GLY A 402 0.54 3.19 0.92
CA GLY A 402 0.47 2.86 -0.50
C GLY A 402 0.57 4.09 -1.40
N ALA A 403 0.02 5.22 -0.95
CA ALA A 403 0.18 6.51 -1.61
C ALA A 403 1.55 7.15 -1.31
N SER A 404 1.98 7.07 -0.05
CA SER A 404 3.21 7.72 0.44
C SER A 404 4.46 7.20 -0.25
N VAL A 405 4.53 5.90 -0.59
CA VAL A 405 5.66 5.33 -1.35
C VAL A 405 5.88 6.08 -2.67
N PHE A 406 4.82 6.40 -3.41
CA PHE A 406 4.95 7.10 -4.69
C PHE A 406 5.23 8.59 -4.51
N LEU A 407 4.67 9.21 -3.46
CA LEU A 407 5.03 10.59 -3.10
C LEU A 407 6.52 10.70 -2.80
N TYR A 408 7.06 9.84 -1.93
CA TYR A 408 8.47 9.86 -1.55
C TYR A 408 9.36 9.51 -2.74
N TYR A 409 8.93 8.57 -3.57
CA TYR A 409 9.63 8.28 -4.82
C TYR A 409 9.77 9.54 -5.68
N ILE A 410 8.68 10.28 -5.95
CA ILE A 410 8.72 11.53 -6.72
C ILE A 410 9.67 12.56 -6.10
N LEU A 411 9.57 12.75 -4.78
CA LEU A 411 10.38 13.73 -4.06
C LEU A 411 11.88 13.42 -4.10
N ILE A 412 12.28 12.15 -4.23
CA ILE A 412 13.69 11.74 -4.22
C ILE A 412 14.29 11.73 -5.65
N ILE A 413 13.48 11.49 -6.69
CA ILE A 413 13.98 11.39 -8.08
C ILE A 413 14.79 12.62 -8.50
N GLN A 414 14.28 13.83 -8.23
CA GLN A 414 14.98 15.07 -8.62
C GLN A 414 16.31 15.23 -7.90
N LEU A 415 16.37 14.84 -6.62
CA LEU A 415 17.59 14.86 -5.83
C LEU A 415 18.61 13.85 -6.37
N GLU A 416 18.17 12.63 -6.67
CA GLU A 416 19.03 11.61 -7.28
C GLU A 416 19.64 12.13 -8.59
N ALA A 417 18.83 12.75 -9.45
CA ALA A 417 19.32 13.34 -10.70
C ALA A 417 20.32 14.47 -10.47
N TYR A 418 20.03 15.38 -9.53
CA TYR A 418 20.92 16.48 -9.18
C TYR A 418 22.28 16.00 -8.68
N PHE A 419 22.30 15.04 -7.73
CA PHE A 419 23.53 14.51 -7.17
C PHE A 419 24.34 13.70 -8.19
N LYS A 420 23.69 12.91 -9.05
CA LYS A 420 24.38 12.19 -10.14
C LYS A 420 25.07 13.13 -11.11
N LYS A 421 24.39 14.20 -11.52
CA LYS A 421 24.97 15.24 -12.38
C LYS A 421 26.21 15.88 -11.74
N ARG A 422 26.16 16.21 -10.44
CA ARG A 422 27.27 16.82 -9.72
C ARG A 422 28.47 15.88 -9.52
N LEU A 423 28.23 14.58 -9.44
CA LEU A 423 29.26 13.54 -9.32
C LEU A 423 29.84 13.12 -10.69
N GLY A 424 29.51 13.83 -11.78
CA GLY A 424 30.02 13.53 -13.13
C GLY A 424 29.34 12.34 -13.82
N ASN A 425 28.27 11.79 -13.25
CA ASN A 425 27.55 10.66 -13.80
C ASN A 425 26.33 11.13 -14.60
N VAL A 426 26.48 11.18 -15.95
CA VAL A 426 25.46 11.29 -17.02
C VAL A 426 24.42 12.41 -16.86
N ASP A 427 24.08 13.09 -17.95
CA ASP A 427 22.89 13.95 -18.00
C ASP A 427 21.63 13.12 -17.71
N VAL A 428 21.16 13.16 -16.47
CA VAL A 428 19.87 12.59 -16.08
C VAL A 428 18.80 13.56 -16.57
N LEU A 429 18.39 13.39 -17.83
CA LEU A 429 17.11 13.88 -18.28
C LEU A 429 16.03 13.07 -17.54
N ILE A 430 15.61 13.59 -16.39
CA ILE A 430 14.23 13.36 -15.94
C ILE A 430 13.36 14.06 -16.97
#